data_AF-A0A964VAL0-F1
#
_entry.id   AF-A0A964VAL0-F1
#
_cell.length_a   1.000
_cell.length_b   1.000
_cell.length_c   1.000
_cell.angle_alpha   90.00
_cell.angle_beta   90.00
_cell.angle_gamma   90.00
#
_symmetry.space_group_name_H-M   'P 1'
#
loop_
_entity.id
_entity.type
_entity.pdbx_description
1 polymer ?
#
loop_
_entity_poly.entity_id
_entity_poly.type
_entity_poly.pdbx_seq_one_letter_code
_entity_poly.pdbx_strand_id
1 'polypeptide(L)'
;MDPLPNPGYSTREKEDEALGEFLKRLERLENAVATLQSSQANAAEKLETPPATGQEPTEVDSSEEAKPRKWPTLFGTLRWFFRDVAPEIRGMLSMFFDPRYELGVWNRVAIFTLLALVVTTAWWVPFASIPIAGFCLDRVMMILTAYFLIKLLIGESRRYRQHAPALPESLRWPGKGERE
;
A
#
# COMPACT_ATOMS: atom_id res chain seq x y z
N MET A 1 43.74 -30.75 27.68
CA MET A 1 42.33 -30.63 28.07
C MET A 1 41.91 -29.23 27.67
N ASP A 2 41.29 -29.11 26.50
CA ASP A 2 40.88 -27.81 25.97
C ASP A 2 39.53 -27.42 26.57
N PRO A 3 39.35 -26.17 27.03
CA PRO A 3 38.09 -25.72 27.61
C PRO A 3 36.99 -25.71 26.54
N LEU A 4 35.85 -26.30 26.87
CA LEU A 4 34.70 -26.36 25.96
C LEU A 4 34.15 -24.94 25.68
N PRO A 5 33.77 -24.65 24.43
CA PRO A 5 33.22 -23.36 24.04
C PRO A 5 31.87 -23.10 24.75
N ASN A 6 31.77 -21.97 25.44
CA ASN A 6 30.57 -21.55 26.15
C ASN A 6 29.53 -20.98 25.16
N PRO A 7 28.38 -21.66 24.93
CA PRO A 7 27.44 -21.30 23.88
C PRO A 7 26.65 -20.00 24.15
N GLY A 8 26.73 -19.44 25.36
CA GLY A 8 25.90 -18.30 25.79
C GLY A 8 26.32 -16.92 25.27
N TYR A 9 27.48 -16.76 24.62
CA TYR A 9 27.96 -15.44 24.18
C TYR A 9 27.47 -15.04 22.76
N SER A 10 27.15 -16.01 21.91
CA SER A 10 26.85 -15.73 20.49
C SER A 10 25.46 -15.12 20.22
N THR A 11 24.53 -15.24 21.16
CA THR A 11 23.16 -14.73 20.99
C THR A 11 23.04 -13.26 21.38
N ARG A 12 23.70 -12.82 22.46
CA ARG A 12 23.66 -11.42 22.90
C ARG A 12 24.31 -10.47 21.91
N GLU A 13 25.45 -10.86 21.32
CA GLU A 13 26.14 -10.03 20.34
C GLU A 13 25.29 -9.78 19.08
N LYS A 14 24.50 -10.80 18.65
CA LYS A 14 23.57 -10.67 17.53
C LYS A 14 22.36 -9.79 17.86
N GLU A 15 21.88 -9.82 19.10
CA GLU A 15 20.80 -8.95 19.56
C GLU A 15 21.25 -7.48 19.57
N ASP A 16 22.46 -7.22 20.05
CA ASP A 16 23.04 -5.87 20.09
C ASP A 16 23.27 -5.30 18.66
N GLU A 17 23.73 -6.14 17.73
CA GLU A 17 23.89 -5.76 16.31
C GLU A 17 22.53 -5.46 15.64
N ALA A 18 21.52 -6.28 15.90
CA ALA A 18 20.17 -6.08 15.38
C ALA A 18 19.52 -4.80 15.93
N LEU A 19 19.75 -4.48 17.21
CA LEU A 19 19.29 -3.23 17.82
C LEU A 19 20.00 -2.02 17.21
N GLY A 20 21.30 -2.10 16.96
CA GLY A 20 22.06 -1.05 16.26
C GLY A 20 21.53 -0.78 14.85
N GLU A 21 21.22 -1.83 14.09
CA GLU A 21 20.64 -1.67 12.74
C GLU A 21 19.25 -1.02 12.78
N PHE A 22 18.42 -1.39 13.76
CA PHE A 22 17.09 -0.84 13.92
C PHE A 22 17.12 0.66 14.26
N LEU A 23 17.99 1.08 15.18
CA LEU A 23 18.17 2.49 15.53
C LEU A 23 18.63 3.31 14.32
N LYS A 24 19.56 2.78 13.52
CA LYS A 24 20.02 3.43 12.28
C LYS A 24 18.90 3.58 11.25
N ARG A 25 18.00 2.60 11.15
CA ARG A 25 16.81 2.68 10.27
C ARG A 25 15.83 3.74 10.77
N LEU A 26 15.61 3.86 12.08
CA LEU A 26 14.74 4.88 12.66
C LEU A 26 15.27 6.30 12.39
N GLU A 27 16.56 6.54 12.60
CA GLU A 27 17.18 7.83 12.32
C GLU A 27 17.05 8.22 10.83
N ARG A 28 17.22 7.24 9.94
CA ARG A 28 17.05 7.45 8.50
C ARG A 28 15.60 7.78 8.13
N LEU A 29 14.63 7.16 8.79
CA LEU A 29 13.21 7.42 8.62
C LEU A 29 12.83 8.83 9.11
N GLU A 30 13.33 9.22 10.28
CA GLU A 30 13.12 10.54 10.86
C GLU A 30 13.66 11.64 9.96
N ASN A 31 14.89 11.48 9.46
CA ASN A 31 15.49 12.42 8.50
C ASN A 31 14.69 12.50 7.18
N ALA A 32 14.19 11.36 6.67
CA ALA A 32 13.38 11.34 5.46
C ALA A 32 12.04 12.08 5.67
N VAL A 33 11.41 11.92 6.83
CA VAL A 33 10.16 12.62 7.19
C VAL A 33 10.41 14.12 7.33
N ALA A 34 11.48 14.53 8.01
CA ALA A 34 11.86 15.94 8.13
C ALA A 34 12.08 16.60 6.76
N THR A 35 12.72 15.87 5.82
CA THR A 35 12.96 16.34 4.45
C THR A 35 11.64 16.51 3.66
N LEU A 36 10.66 15.63 3.88
CA LEU A 36 9.35 15.74 3.24
C LEU A 36 8.53 16.90 3.82
N GLN A 37 8.59 17.11 5.14
CA GLN A 37 7.91 18.23 5.78
C GLN A 37 8.46 19.58 5.33
N SER A 38 9.79 19.72 5.23
CA SER A 38 10.41 20.95 4.70
C SER A 38 10.08 21.17 3.22
N SER A 39 10.02 20.11 2.41
CA SER A 39 9.55 20.21 1.02
C SER A 39 8.09 20.63 0.91
N GLN A 40 7.21 20.22 1.84
CA GLN A 40 5.82 20.69 1.86
C GLN A 40 5.70 22.15 2.29
N ALA A 41 6.46 22.59 3.29
CA ALA A 41 6.48 23.98 3.73
C ALA A 41 6.90 24.92 2.59
N ASN A 42 7.97 24.57 1.87
CA ASN A 42 8.44 25.33 0.71
C ASN A 42 7.43 25.30 -0.46
N ALA A 43 6.68 24.21 -0.63
CA ALA A 43 5.65 24.12 -1.66
C ALA A 43 4.40 24.97 -1.33
N ALA A 44 4.06 25.11 -0.05
CA ALA A 44 3.00 25.99 0.42
C ALA A 44 3.40 27.47 0.28
N GLU A 45 4.64 27.82 0.63
CA GLU A 45 5.17 29.19 0.50
C GLU A 45 5.25 29.64 -0.98
N LYS A 46 5.56 28.70 -1.89
CA LYS A 46 5.58 28.97 -3.35
C LYS A 46 4.19 29.23 -3.96
N LEU A 47 3.10 28.99 -3.22
CA LEU A 47 1.74 29.37 -3.66
C LEU A 47 1.33 30.78 -3.22
N GLU A 48 2.05 31.42 -2.30
CA GLU A 48 1.69 32.74 -1.75
C GLU A 48 2.49 33.91 -2.34
N THR A 49 3.44 33.65 -3.24
CA THR A 49 4.16 34.72 -3.96
C THR A 49 3.58 34.93 -5.37
N PRO A 50 2.83 36.01 -5.63
CA PRO A 50 2.37 36.34 -6.96
C PRO A 50 3.56 36.74 -7.85
N PRO A 51 3.66 36.24 -9.10
CA PRO A 51 4.61 36.80 -10.06
C PRO A 51 4.12 38.20 -10.45
N ALA A 52 4.73 39.21 -9.86
CA ALA A 52 4.59 40.58 -10.33
C ALA A 52 5.30 40.72 -11.69
N THR A 53 4.56 40.60 -12.79
CA THR A 53 4.85 41.30 -14.05
C THR A 53 3.57 41.42 -14.88
N GLY A 54 2.93 42.59 -14.74
CA GLY A 54 2.21 43.32 -15.79
C GLY A 54 1.14 42.60 -16.62
N GLN A 55 -0.13 42.76 -16.23
CA GLN A 55 -1.21 43.02 -17.18
C GLN A 55 -2.43 43.66 -16.47
N GLU A 56 -2.90 44.73 -17.10
CA GLU A 56 -4.15 45.51 -16.97
C GLU A 56 -5.27 45.05 -16.01
N PRO A 57 -5.90 46.00 -15.27
CA PRO A 57 -7.00 45.70 -14.37
C PRO A 57 -8.27 45.42 -15.17
N THR A 58 -8.60 44.13 -15.34
CA THR A 58 -9.96 43.72 -15.66
C THR A 58 -10.72 43.60 -14.34
N GLU A 59 -11.75 44.42 -14.23
CA GLU A 59 -12.75 44.44 -13.16
C GLU A 59 -13.37 43.04 -13.00
N VAL A 60 -12.91 42.28 -12.00
CA VAL A 60 -13.50 40.99 -11.63
C VAL A 60 -14.53 41.24 -10.53
N ASP A 61 -15.79 41.22 -10.96
CA ASP A 61 -17.01 41.14 -10.16
C ASP A 61 -16.83 40.15 -9.00
N SER A 62 -16.75 40.70 -7.79
CA SER A 62 -16.53 39.98 -6.52
C SER A 62 -17.82 39.37 -5.96
N SER A 63 -18.69 38.87 -6.84
CA SER A 63 -19.97 38.25 -6.48
C SER A 63 -20.05 36.75 -6.78
N GLU A 64 -18.92 36.03 -6.83
CA GLU A 64 -18.94 34.56 -6.74
C GLU A 64 -19.25 34.12 -5.31
N GLU A 65 -20.54 34.14 -5.03
CA GLU A 65 -21.26 33.44 -3.98
C GLU A 65 -20.60 32.08 -3.66
N ALA A 66 -19.98 32.00 -2.49
CA ALA A 66 -19.28 30.84 -1.99
C ALA A 66 -20.22 29.63 -1.89
N LYS A 67 -20.26 28.80 -2.95
CA LYS A 67 -20.98 27.52 -2.93
C LYS A 67 -20.45 26.67 -1.76
N PRO A 68 -21.33 26.13 -0.89
CA PRO A 68 -20.90 25.35 0.25
C PRO A 68 -20.12 24.13 -0.26
N ARG A 69 -18.86 24.00 0.19
CA ARG A 69 -18.04 22.81 -0.04
C ARG A 69 -18.78 21.61 0.55
N LYS A 70 -19.45 20.83 -0.31
CA LYS A 70 -20.08 19.58 0.07
C LYS A 70 -18.97 18.62 0.47
N TRP A 71 -18.93 18.26 1.75
CA TRP A 71 -18.02 17.26 2.27
C TRP A 71 -18.12 15.98 1.42
N PRO A 72 -16.98 15.39 1.02
CA PRO A 72 -17.00 14.17 0.24
C PRO A 72 -17.70 13.09 1.07
N THR A 73 -18.83 12.59 0.56
CA THR A 73 -19.51 11.46 1.17
C THR A 73 -18.57 10.26 1.10
N LEU A 74 -18.47 9.48 2.17
CA LEU A 74 -17.61 8.29 2.24
C LEU A 74 -17.85 7.34 1.04
N PHE A 75 -19.09 7.24 0.57
CA PHE A 75 -19.45 6.47 -0.62
C PHE A 75 -18.94 7.10 -1.94
N GLY A 76 -18.88 8.42 -2.04
CA GLY A 76 -18.30 9.13 -3.18
C GLY A 76 -16.78 8.91 -3.24
N THR A 77 -16.11 8.97 -2.09
CA THR A 77 -14.68 8.68 -1.97
C THR A 77 -14.39 7.20 -2.26
N LEU A 78 -15.20 6.27 -1.74
CA LEU A 78 -15.06 4.85 -2.06
C LEU A 78 -15.26 4.59 -3.55
N ARG A 79 -16.31 5.16 -4.16
CA ARG A 79 -16.60 4.96 -5.59
C ARG A 79 -15.50 5.55 -6.48
N TRP A 80 -14.92 6.69 -6.10
CA TRP A 80 -13.76 7.27 -6.76
C TRP A 80 -12.52 6.38 -6.60
N PHE A 81 -12.25 5.93 -5.37
CA PHE A 81 -11.15 5.02 -5.05
C PHE A 81 -11.27 3.70 -5.82
N PHE A 82 -12.43 3.06 -5.81
CA PHE A 82 -12.67 1.85 -6.60
C PHE A 82 -12.58 2.11 -8.10
N ARG A 83 -12.89 3.30 -8.61
CA ARG A 83 -12.75 3.59 -10.04
C ARG A 83 -11.28 3.65 -10.47
N ASP A 84 -10.40 4.20 -9.63
CA ASP A 84 -8.96 4.23 -9.89
C ASP A 84 -8.28 2.89 -9.58
N VAL A 85 -8.71 2.23 -8.50
CA VAL A 85 -8.08 1.00 -8.01
C VAL A 85 -8.61 -0.26 -8.70
N ALA A 86 -9.86 -0.29 -9.17
CA ALA A 86 -10.41 -1.45 -9.88
C ALA A 86 -9.68 -1.80 -11.19
N PRO A 87 -9.31 -0.87 -12.08
CA PRO A 87 -8.54 -1.24 -13.29
C PRO A 87 -7.15 -1.76 -12.93
N GLU A 88 -6.53 -1.25 -11.86
CA GLU A 88 -5.24 -1.73 -11.39
C GLU A 88 -5.35 -3.13 -10.76
N ILE A 89 -6.34 -3.36 -9.89
CA ILE A 89 -6.68 -4.69 -9.36
C ILE A 89 -7.01 -5.66 -10.50
N ARG A 90 -7.79 -5.23 -11.48
CA ARG A 90 -8.16 -6.03 -12.65
C ARG A 90 -6.94 -6.34 -13.52
N GLY A 91 -6.01 -5.41 -13.67
CA GLY A 91 -4.73 -5.64 -14.33
C GLY A 91 -3.89 -6.69 -13.60
N MET A 92 -3.79 -6.58 -12.28
CA MET A 92 -3.11 -7.57 -11.43
C MET A 92 -3.77 -8.96 -11.50
N LEU A 93 -5.12 -9.02 -11.49
CA LEU A 93 -5.88 -10.26 -11.66
C LEU A 93 -5.70 -10.85 -13.06
N SER A 94 -5.77 -10.03 -14.11
CA SER A 94 -5.56 -10.48 -15.49
C SER A 94 -4.18 -11.07 -15.69
N MET A 95 -3.16 -10.54 -15.01
CA MET A 95 -1.81 -11.08 -15.01
C MET A 95 -1.74 -12.45 -14.30
N PHE A 96 -2.52 -12.62 -13.23
CA PHE A 96 -2.65 -13.89 -12.52
C PHE A 96 -3.34 -15.00 -13.33
N PHE A 97 -4.31 -14.61 -14.15
CA PHE A 97 -5.03 -15.53 -15.04
C PHE A 97 -4.34 -15.73 -16.39
N ASP A 98 -3.21 -15.07 -16.66
CA ASP A 98 -2.47 -15.31 -17.89
C ASP A 98 -1.75 -16.67 -17.81
N PRO A 99 -2.17 -17.68 -18.59
CA PRO A 99 -1.58 -19.02 -18.54
C PRO A 99 -0.11 -19.04 -18.96
N ARG A 100 0.39 -17.96 -19.59
CA ARG A 100 1.80 -17.81 -19.97
C ARG A 100 2.73 -17.57 -18.78
N TYR A 101 2.19 -17.14 -17.63
CA TYR A 101 2.98 -16.98 -16.41
C TYR A 101 3.01 -18.30 -15.62
N GLU A 102 4.19 -18.89 -15.52
CA GLU A 102 4.49 -20.00 -14.61
C GLU A 102 4.52 -19.51 -13.16
N LEU A 103 3.37 -19.08 -12.66
CA LEU A 103 3.13 -19.04 -11.23
C LEU A 103 3.39 -20.44 -10.67
N GLY A 104 4.24 -20.51 -9.65
CA GLY A 104 4.39 -21.73 -8.87
C GLY A 104 3.00 -22.22 -8.46
N VAL A 105 2.73 -23.51 -8.68
CA VAL A 105 1.42 -24.14 -8.44
C VAL A 105 0.88 -23.80 -7.04
N TRP A 106 1.78 -23.68 -6.06
CA TRP A 106 1.49 -23.23 -4.70
C TRP A 106 0.81 -21.86 -4.59
N ASN A 107 1.19 -20.88 -5.40
CA ASN A 107 0.54 -19.56 -5.37
C ASN A 107 -0.84 -19.58 -5.99
N ARG A 108 -1.04 -20.35 -7.08
CA ARG A 108 -2.37 -20.56 -7.65
C ARG A 108 -3.28 -21.23 -6.62
N VAL A 109 -2.80 -22.31 -6.00
CA VAL A 109 -3.53 -23.01 -4.94
C VAL A 109 -3.81 -22.07 -3.77
N ALA A 110 -2.86 -21.25 -3.33
CA ALA A 110 -3.06 -20.31 -2.23
C ALA A 110 -4.18 -19.31 -2.51
N ILE A 111 -4.25 -18.75 -3.73
CA ILE A 111 -5.29 -17.79 -4.11
C ILE A 111 -6.65 -18.47 -4.24
N PHE A 112 -6.72 -19.62 -4.90
CA PHE A 112 -7.97 -20.37 -4.99
C PHE A 112 -8.45 -20.82 -3.62
N THR A 113 -7.54 -21.21 -2.73
CA THR A 113 -7.85 -21.58 -1.34
C THR A 113 -8.35 -20.37 -0.57
N LEU A 114 -7.71 -19.20 -0.68
CA LEU A 114 -8.17 -17.99 -0.01
C LEU A 114 -9.56 -17.56 -0.52
N LEU A 115 -9.78 -17.62 -1.84
CA LEU A 115 -11.05 -17.28 -2.44
C LEU A 115 -12.15 -18.25 -2.01
N ALA A 116 -11.86 -19.55 -2.05
CA ALA A 116 -12.73 -20.59 -1.54
C ALA A 116 -13.03 -20.35 -0.07
N LEU A 117 -12.03 -20.00 0.74
CA LEU A 117 -12.20 -19.66 2.15
C LEU A 117 -13.19 -18.51 2.31
N VAL A 118 -13.02 -17.38 1.59
CA VAL A 118 -13.97 -16.25 1.62
C VAL A 118 -15.40 -16.68 1.30
N VAL A 119 -15.59 -17.45 0.22
CA VAL A 119 -16.92 -17.88 -0.24
C VAL A 119 -17.53 -18.90 0.72
N THR A 120 -16.70 -19.77 1.29
CA THR A 120 -17.14 -20.83 2.19
C THR A 120 -17.20 -20.41 3.66
N THR A 121 -16.72 -19.21 4.03
CA THR A 121 -16.85 -18.65 5.39
C THR A 121 -18.30 -18.65 5.86
N ALA A 122 -19.23 -18.28 4.98
CA ALA A 122 -20.66 -18.28 5.30
C ALA A 122 -21.25 -19.68 5.49
N TRP A 123 -20.61 -20.71 4.90
CA TRP A 123 -21.10 -22.08 4.90
C TRP A 123 -20.50 -22.92 6.05
N TRP A 124 -19.29 -22.58 6.51
CA TRP A 124 -18.50 -23.39 7.46
C TRP A 124 -18.60 -22.96 8.92
N VAL A 125 -19.35 -21.91 9.27
CA VAL A 125 -19.47 -21.43 10.66
C VAL A 125 -20.82 -21.87 11.26
N PRO A 126 -20.94 -23.11 11.79
CA PRO A 126 -22.11 -23.54 12.56
C PRO A 126 -22.23 -22.79 13.91
N PHE A 127 -21.21 -22.01 14.29
CA PHE A 127 -21.21 -21.12 15.46
C PHE A 127 -21.93 -19.77 15.24
N ALA A 128 -22.48 -19.53 14.05
CA ALA A 128 -23.30 -18.35 13.76
C ALA A 128 -24.62 -18.29 14.56
N SER A 129 -24.93 -19.34 15.32
CA SER A 129 -26.06 -19.39 16.27
C SER A 129 -25.94 -18.39 17.43
N ILE A 130 -24.79 -17.75 17.63
CA ILE A 130 -24.65 -16.61 18.56
C ILE A 130 -24.82 -15.30 17.76
N PRO A 131 -26.00 -14.63 17.81
CA PRO A 131 -26.38 -13.60 16.84
C PRO A 131 -25.47 -12.37 16.83
N ILE A 132 -24.81 -12.04 17.94
CA ILE A 132 -23.96 -10.85 18.07
C ILE A 132 -22.48 -11.21 17.86
N ALA A 133 -22.00 -12.27 18.50
CA ALA A 133 -20.60 -12.68 18.40
C ALA A 133 -20.27 -13.23 17.00
N GLY A 134 -21.18 -14.02 16.41
CA GLY A 134 -21.00 -14.60 15.08
C GLY A 134 -20.88 -13.53 14.00
N PHE A 135 -21.68 -12.46 14.08
CA PHE A 135 -21.63 -11.36 13.11
C PHE A 135 -20.29 -10.59 13.18
N CYS A 136 -19.81 -10.27 14.38
CA CYS A 136 -18.53 -9.59 14.53
C CYS A 136 -17.37 -10.45 14.02
N LEU A 137 -17.37 -11.75 14.35
CA LEU A 137 -16.30 -12.66 13.99
C LEU A 137 -16.26 -12.92 12.48
N ASP A 138 -17.42 -13.07 11.83
CA ASP A 138 -17.52 -13.16 10.37
C ASP A 138 -16.96 -11.93 9.67
N ARG A 139 -17.28 -10.72 10.17
CA ARG A 139 -16.74 -9.47 9.64
C ARG A 139 -15.23 -9.34 9.82
N VAL A 140 -14.72 -9.68 11.00
CA VAL A 140 -13.27 -9.66 11.27
C VAL A 140 -12.56 -10.66 10.36
N MET A 141 -13.09 -11.87 10.21
CA MET A 141 -12.51 -12.89 9.32
C MET A 141 -12.53 -12.45 7.86
N MET A 142 -13.62 -11.82 7.37
CA MET A 142 -13.65 -11.25 6.03
C MET A 142 -12.58 -10.17 5.84
N ILE A 143 -12.41 -9.25 6.80
CA ILE A 143 -11.41 -8.18 6.72
C ILE A 143 -10.00 -8.77 6.73
N LEU A 144 -9.71 -9.72 7.63
CA LEU A 144 -8.42 -10.40 7.68
C LEU A 144 -8.13 -11.16 6.39
N THR A 145 -9.11 -11.90 5.87
CA THR A 145 -8.93 -12.66 4.63
C THR A 145 -8.70 -11.73 3.44
N ALA A 146 -9.46 -10.63 3.35
CA ALA A 146 -9.24 -9.60 2.34
C ALA A 146 -7.86 -8.94 2.47
N TYR A 147 -7.43 -8.64 3.70
CA TYR A 147 -6.09 -8.11 3.97
C TYR A 147 -4.99 -9.07 3.49
N PHE A 148 -5.10 -10.36 3.84
CA PHE A 148 -4.15 -11.38 3.41
C PHE A 148 -4.12 -11.54 1.89
N LEU A 149 -5.28 -11.49 1.23
CA LEU A 149 -5.39 -11.53 -0.22
C LEU A 149 -4.60 -10.37 -0.84
N ILE A 150 -4.84 -9.14 -0.38
CA ILE A 150 -4.13 -7.95 -0.86
C ILE A 150 -2.62 -8.06 -0.61
N LYS A 151 -2.22 -8.48 0.59
CA LYS A 151 -0.81 -8.67 0.96
C LYS A 151 -0.11 -9.67 0.04
N LEU A 152 -0.79 -10.78 -0.28
CA LEU A 152 -0.29 -11.80 -1.18
C LEU A 152 -0.14 -11.25 -2.61
N LEU A 153 -1.15 -10.50 -3.11
CA LEU A 153 -1.09 -9.83 -4.40
C LEU A 153 0.06 -8.80 -4.48
N ILE A 154 0.33 -8.06 -3.40
CA ILE A 154 1.44 -7.11 -3.36
C ILE A 154 2.80 -7.83 -3.42
N GLY A 155 2.95 -8.94 -2.69
CA GLY A 155 4.17 -9.74 -2.71
C GLY A 155 4.45 -10.29 -4.11
N GLU A 156 3.42 -10.81 -4.76
CA GLU A 156 3.53 -11.38 -6.10
C GLU A 156 3.75 -10.31 -7.17
N SER A 157 3.02 -9.19 -7.14
CA SER A 157 3.24 -8.06 -8.06
C SER A 157 4.67 -7.52 -8.00
N ARG A 158 5.29 -7.51 -6.81
CA ARG A 158 6.72 -7.19 -6.67
C ARG A 158 7.62 -8.20 -7.36
N ARG A 159 7.32 -9.50 -7.21
CA ARG A 159 8.06 -10.58 -7.86
C ARG A 159 7.90 -10.56 -9.39
N TYR A 160 6.71 -10.24 -9.88
CA TYR A 160 6.42 -10.06 -11.31
C TYR A 160 7.26 -8.95 -11.93
N ARG A 161 7.38 -7.80 -11.26
CA ARG A 161 8.21 -6.69 -11.73
C ARG A 161 9.69 -7.06 -11.88
N GLN A 162 10.17 -8.05 -11.13
CA GLN A 162 11.56 -8.53 -11.23
C GLN A 162 11.76 -9.50 -12.40
N HIS A 163 10.72 -10.20 -12.84
CA HIS A 163 10.80 -11.23 -13.87
C HIS A 163 10.21 -10.84 -15.23
N ALA A 164 9.63 -9.64 -15.36
CA ALA A 164 9.00 -9.18 -16.59
C ALA A 164 9.80 -8.04 -17.26
N PRO A 165 10.88 -8.34 -18.00
CA PRO A 165 11.68 -7.34 -18.71
C PRO A 165 10.94 -6.68 -19.90
N ALA A 166 9.78 -7.22 -20.29
CA ALA A 166 8.97 -6.76 -21.42
C ALA A 166 7.82 -5.82 -21.02
N LEU A 167 7.68 -5.45 -19.74
CA LEU A 167 6.63 -4.51 -19.33
C LEU A 167 6.88 -3.12 -19.95
N PRO A 168 5.84 -2.45 -20.50
CA PRO A 168 5.94 -1.09 -21.01
C PRO A 168 6.44 -0.15 -19.91
N GLU A 169 7.28 0.82 -20.29
CA GLU A 169 7.94 1.76 -19.36
C GLU A 169 6.97 2.47 -18.41
N SER A 170 5.73 2.71 -18.85
CA SER A 170 4.68 3.33 -18.03
C SER A 170 4.27 2.52 -16.79
N LEU A 171 4.52 1.20 -16.75
CA LEU A 171 4.31 0.36 -15.56
C LEU A 171 5.62 0.00 -14.83
N ARG A 172 6.79 0.39 -15.37
CA ARG A 172 8.03 0.35 -14.59
C ARG A 172 7.97 1.49 -13.59
N TRP A 173 8.44 1.24 -12.38
CA TRP A 173 8.65 2.31 -11.42
C TRP A 173 9.59 3.32 -12.07
N PRO A 174 9.34 4.65 -12.03
CA PRO A 174 10.27 5.63 -12.56
C PRO A 174 11.61 5.34 -11.90
N GLY A 175 12.53 4.83 -12.71
CA GLY A 175 13.89 4.54 -12.29
C GLY A 175 14.43 5.84 -11.71
N LYS A 176 15.20 5.73 -10.64
CA LYS A 176 15.76 6.87 -9.92
C LYS A 176 16.66 7.80 -10.79
N GLY A 177 16.76 7.56 -12.09
CA GLY A 177 17.61 8.26 -13.07
C GLY A 177 16.88 9.14 -14.10
N GLU A 178 15.56 9.37 -14.00
CA GLU A 178 14.87 10.33 -14.90
C GLU A 178 14.54 11.68 -14.23
N ARG A 179 15.27 12.05 -13.17
CA ARG A 179 15.16 13.36 -12.52
C ARG A 179 16.51 14.08 -12.50
N GLU A 180 17.16 14.13 -13.65
CA GLU A 180 18.25 15.07 -13.93
C GLU A 180 17.77 16.13 -14.93
#